data_AF-A0A5B6V9S7-F1
#
_entry.id   AF-A0A5B6V9S7-F1
#
_cell.length_a   1.000
_cell.length_b   1.000
_cell.length_c   1.000
_cell.angle_alpha   90.00
_cell.angle_beta   90.00
_cell.angle_gamma   90.00
#
_symmetry.space_group_name_H-M   'P 1'
#
loop_
_entity.id
_entity.type
_entity.pdbx_description
1 polymer ?
#
loop_
_entity_poly.entity_id
_entity_poly.type
_entity_poly.pdbx_seq_one_letter_code
_entity_poly.pdbx_strand_id
1 'polypeptide(L)'
;MTIVAFGSAVLDIFEVNDIMSGKGWHLNALQRPNSIHICVTLQHVPVVDAFLQDLREAVQTVRENPGPISGGLAPIYGAAGKMPDRGMVQDLLVNYMDGTC
;
A
#
# COMPACT_ATOMS: atom_id res chain seq x y z
N MET A 1 -7.37 -5.50 -19.55
CA MET A 1 -7.11 -4.81 -18.27
C MET A 1 -7.48 -5.77 -17.16
N THR A 2 -6.52 -6.12 -16.31
CA THR A 2 -6.71 -7.14 -15.28
C THR A 2 -6.27 -6.56 -13.95
N ILE A 3 -7.08 -6.73 -12.91
CA ILE A 3 -6.78 -6.25 -11.56
C ILE A 3 -6.34 -7.45 -10.73
N VAL A 4 -5.20 -7.32 -10.05
CA VAL A 4 -4.70 -8.34 -9.11
C VAL A 4 -4.58 -7.69 -7.75
N ALA A 5 -5.41 -8.14 -6.80
CA ALA A 5 -5.34 -7.75 -5.41
C ALA A 5 -4.70 -8.86 -4.59
N PHE A 6 -3.81 -8.49 -3.68
CA PHE A 6 -3.09 -9.42 -2.81
C PHE A 6 -2.86 -8.82 -1.42
N GLY A 7 -2.76 -9.69 -0.44
CA GLY A 7 -2.53 -9.34 0.97
C GLY A 7 -1.63 -10.37 1.63
N SER A 8 -1.41 -10.22 2.93
CA SER A 8 -0.63 -11.18 3.72
C SER A 8 -1.31 -11.42 5.07
N ALA A 9 -1.29 -12.67 5.53
CA ALA A 9 -1.75 -13.04 6.87
C ALA A 9 -0.64 -12.90 7.94
N VAL A 10 0.61 -12.72 7.51
CA VAL A 10 1.80 -12.78 8.38
C VAL A 10 2.68 -11.53 8.33
N LEU A 11 2.45 -10.64 7.35
CA LEU A 11 3.17 -9.36 7.20
C LEU A 11 2.15 -8.22 7.10
N ASP A 12 2.52 -7.02 7.53
CA ASP A 12 1.75 -5.82 7.20
C ASP A 12 1.96 -5.48 5.73
N ILE A 13 0.89 -5.64 4.93
CA ILE A 13 0.95 -5.41 3.49
C ILE A 13 1.20 -3.94 3.14
N PHE A 14 0.89 -3.00 4.05
CA PHE A 14 1.12 -1.59 3.80
C PHE A 14 2.60 -1.22 3.98
N GLU A 15 3.34 -1.92 4.84
CA GLU A 15 4.81 -1.76 4.92
C GLU A 15 5.48 -2.23 3.62
N VAL A 16 5.00 -3.33 3.04
CA VAL A 16 5.45 -3.77 1.71
C VAL A 16 5.14 -2.71 0.65
N ASN A 17 3.95 -2.10 0.73
CA ASN A 17 3.56 -1.02 -0.15
C ASN A 17 4.46 0.22 -0.05
N ASP A 18 4.89 0.58 1.16
CA ASP A 18 5.80 1.71 1.37
C ASP A 18 7.17 1.47 0.74
N ILE A 19 7.72 0.25 0.83
CA ILE A 19 8.98 -0.09 0.14
C ILE A 19 8.81 -0.02 -1.38
N MET A 20 7.72 -0.60 -1.89
CA MET A 20 7.40 -0.55 -3.32
C MET A 20 7.26 0.91 -3.80
N SER A 21 6.61 1.76 -3.00
CA SER A 21 6.48 3.20 -3.28
C SER A 21 7.82 3.91 -3.30
N GLY A 22 8.74 3.58 -2.37
CA GLY A 22 10.10 4.09 -2.36
C GLY A 22 10.93 3.69 -3.59
N LYS A 23 10.56 2.57 -4.25
CA LYS A 23 11.11 2.11 -5.54
C LYS A 23 10.38 2.70 -6.76
N GLY A 24 9.38 3.56 -6.56
CA GLY A 24 8.64 4.24 -7.62
C GLY A 24 7.36 3.51 -8.08
N TRP A 25 6.96 2.43 -7.41
CA TRP A 25 5.72 1.72 -7.70
C TRP A 25 4.53 2.33 -6.95
N HIS A 26 3.50 2.73 -7.67
CA HIS A 26 2.28 3.26 -7.06
C HIS A 26 1.16 2.21 -7.08
N LEU A 27 1.05 1.45 -6.00
CA LEU A 27 -0.01 0.45 -5.83
C LEU A 27 -1.16 1.04 -5.02
N ASN A 28 -2.37 0.51 -5.25
CA ASN A 28 -3.56 0.98 -4.55
C ASN A 28 -3.73 0.22 -3.23
N ALA A 29 -3.66 0.95 -2.11
CA ALA A 29 -4.00 0.40 -0.79
C ALA A 29 -5.52 0.15 -0.68
N LEU A 30 -5.87 -1.02 -0.15
CA LEU A 30 -7.22 -1.50 0.04
C LEU A 30 -7.45 -1.90 1.50
N GLN A 31 -8.73 -1.96 1.88
CA GLN A 31 -9.18 -2.29 3.22
C GLN A 31 -10.32 -3.30 3.17
N ARG A 32 -10.45 -4.13 4.21
CA ARG A 32 -11.48 -5.19 4.38
C ARG A 32 -11.41 -6.30 3.30
N PRO A 33 -10.33 -7.10 3.26
CA PRO A 33 -9.18 -7.13 4.18
C PRO A 33 -8.06 -6.15 3.79
N ASN A 34 -7.09 -5.93 4.69
CA ASN A 34 -5.88 -5.17 4.36
C ASN A 34 -5.21 -5.84 3.16
N SER A 35 -5.08 -5.09 2.08
CA SER A 35 -4.55 -5.59 0.81
C SER A 35 -4.02 -4.43 -0.01
N ILE A 36 -3.28 -4.75 -1.08
CA ILE A 36 -2.92 -3.81 -2.13
C ILE A 36 -3.28 -4.41 -3.48
N HIS A 37 -3.52 -3.58 -4.48
CA HIS A 37 -3.73 -4.06 -5.84
C HIS A 37 -2.92 -3.30 -6.87
N ILE A 38 -2.65 -4.00 -7.98
CA ILE A 38 -2.18 -3.43 -9.23
C ILE A 38 -3.24 -3.61 -10.32
N CYS A 39 -3.50 -2.54 -11.08
CA CYS A 39 -4.29 -2.62 -12.30
C CYS A 39 -3.36 -2.79 -13.48
N VAL A 40 -3.25 -4.01 -14.01
CA VAL A 40 -2.35 -4.34 -15.10
C VAL A 40 -2.92 -3.83 -16.42
N THR A 41 -2.12 -2.96 -17.04
CA THR A 41 -2.32 -2.36 -18.36
C THR A 41 -1.19 -2.74 -19.31
N LEU A 42 -1.29 -2.37 -20.60
CA LEU A 42 -0.25 -2.65 -21.59
C LEU A 42 1.14 -2.07 -21.22
N GLN A 43 1.17 -0.97 -20.46
CA GLN A 43 2.42 -0.34 -19.99
C GLN A 43 3.23 -1.22 -19.05
N HIS A 44 2.62 -2.26 -18.46
CA HIS A 44 3.29 -3.14 -17.51
C HIS A 44 4.04 -4.29 -18.19
N VAL A 45 3.73 -4.61 -19.45
CA VAL A 45 4.38 -5.71 -20.20
C VAL A 45 5.91 -5.67 -20.14
N PRO A 46 6.59 -4.53 -20.38
CA PRO A 46 8.06 -4.49 -20.36
C PRO A 46 8.67 -4.54 -18.95
N VAL A 47 7.87 -4.37 -17.89
CA VAL A 47 8.37 -4.21 -16.51
C VAL A 47 7.88 -5.30 -15.55
N VAL A 48 7.26 -6.38 -16.05
CA VAL A 48 6.74 -7.48 -15.23
C VAL A 48 7.84 -8.08 -14.36
N ASP A 49 9.02 -8.38 -14.92
CA ASP A 49 10.10 -9.01 -14.17
C ASP A 49 10.69 -8.08 -13.11
N ALA A 50 10.84 -6.79 -13.43
CA ALA A 50 11.28 -5.77 -12.48
C ALA A 50 10.29 -5.63 -11.32
N PHE A 51 8.99 -5.58 -11.61
CA PHE A 51 7.93 -5.55 -10.60
C PHE A 51 8.01 -6.76 -9.66
N LEU A 52 8.15 -7.97 -10.22
CA LEU A 52 8.22 -9.20 -9.43
C LEU A 52 9.52 -9.31 -8.62
N GLN A 53 10.64 -8.78 -9.12
CA GLN A 53 11.88 -8.70 -8.36
C GLN A 53 11.72 -7.74 -7.17
N ASP A 54 11.28 -6.51 -7.44
CA ASP A 54 11.09 -5.49 -6.41
C ASP A 54 10.09 -5.92 -5.33
N LEU A 55 9.01 -6.59 -5.73
CA LEU A 55 8.02 -7.12 -4.78
C LEU A 55 8.62 -8.20 -3.87
N ARG A 56 9.45 -9.10 -4.41
CA ARG A 56 10.13 -10.13 -3.59
C ARG A 56 11.11 -9.49 -2.60
N GLU A 57 11.89 -8.51 -3.07
CA GLU A 57 12.81 -7.76 -2.21
C GLU A 57 12.05 -7.01 -1.11
N ALA A 58 10.96 -6.32 -1.45
CA ALA A 58 10.12 -5.62 -0.47
C ALA A 58 9.55 -6.56 0.60
N VAL A 59 9.00 -7.70 0.19
CA VAL A 59 8.49 -8.73 1.11
C VAL A 59 9.60 -9.25 2.03
N GLN A 60 10.80 -9.48 1.50
CA GLN A 60 11.93 -9.96 2.29
C GLN A 60 12.40 -8.92 3.29
N THR A 61 12.51 -7.65 2.89
CA THR A 61 12.90 -6.55 3.78
C THR A 61 11.93 -6.41 4.96
N VAL A 62 10.61 -6.42 4.72
CA VAL A 62 9.61 -6.36 5.80
C VAL A 62 9.68 -7.59 6.71
N ARG A 63 9.96 -8.76 6.13
CA ARG A 63 10.11 -9.99 6.91
C ARG A 63 11.32 -9.93 7.86
N GLU A 64 12.44 -9.38 7.39
CA GLU A 64 13.67 -9.27 8.18
C GLU A 64 13.62 -8.15 9.21
N ASN A 65 12.97 -7.04 8.88
CA ASN A 65 12.86 -5.85 9.73
C ASN A 65 11.40 -5.36 9.74
N PRO A 66 10.52 -6.02 10.51
CA PRO A 66 9.12 -5.61 10.61
C PRO A 66 9.01 -4.27 11.33
N GLY A 67 8.17 -3.38 10.80
CA GLY A 67 7.91 -2.07 11.39
C GLY A 67 7.83 -0.96 10.34
N PRO A 68 7.17 0.16 10.68
CA PRO A 68 6.92 1.24 9.75
C PRO A 68 8.20 1.91 9.31
N ILE A 69 8.28 2.20 8.01
CA ILE A 69 9.39 2.94 7.43
C ILE A 69 9.15 4.44 7.67
N SER A 70 10.23 5.16 7.99
CA SER A 70 10.17 6.61 8.17
C SER A 70 9.64 7.30 6.90
N GLY A 71 8.55 8.06 7.03
CA GLY A 71 7.90 8.76 5.91
C GLY A 71 6.93 7.91 5.09
N GLY A 72 6.72 6.64 5.44
CA GLY A 72 5.74 5.75 4.80
C GLY A 72 4.29 6.04 5.20
N LEU A 73 3.34 5.54 4.41
CA LEU A 73 1.89 5.70 4.64
C LEU A 73 1.27 4.48 5.33
N ALA A 74 2.04 3.41 5.59
CA ALA A 74 1.54 2.21 6.26
C ALA A 74 0.81 2.49 7.58
N PRO A 75 1.32 3.37 8.47
CA PRO A 75 0.59 3.70 9.70
C PRO A 75 -0.78 4.35 9.44
N ILE A 76 -0.90 5.19 8.40
CA ILE A 76 -2.14 5.87 8.06
C ILE A 76 -3.18 4.87 7.56
N TYR A 77 -2.81 4.00 6.61
CA TYR A 77 -3.72 2.98 6.08
C TYR A 77 -4.07 1.92 7.14
N GLY A 78 -3.10 1.50 7.94
CA GLY A 78 -3.30 0.58 9.06
C GLY A 78 -4.25 1.13 10.13
N ALA A 79 -4.10 2.41 10.49
CA ALA A 79 -4.97 3.08 11.46
C ALA A 79 -6.39 3.30 10.90
N ALA A 80 -6.50 3.80 9.66
CA ALA A 80 -7.80 4.04 9.01
C ALA A 80 -8.63 2.75 8.85
N GLY A 81 -7.98 1.61 8.58
CA GLY A 81 -8.63 0.32 8.49
C GLY A 81 -9.19 -0.18 9.83
N LYS A 82 -8.54 0.15 10.95
CA LYS A 82 -8.89 -0.28 12.32
C LYS A 82 -9.83 0.68 13.06
N MET A 83 -9.99 1.90 12.56
CA MET A 83 -10.79 2.94 13.23
C MET A 83 -12.28 2.54 13.29
N PRO A 84 -12.88 2.39 14.49
CA PRO A 84 -14.29 2.04 14.62
C PRO A 84 -15.22 3.23 14.34
N ASP A 85 -14.78 4.45 14.69
CA ASP A 85 -15.51 5.69 14.41
C ASP A 85 -15.27 6.13 12.96
N ARG A 86 -16.34 6.13 12.17
CA ARG A 86 -16.31 6.56 10.77
C ARG A 86 -16.40 8.09 10.61
N GLY A 87 -16.86 8.82 11.63
CA GLY A 87 -16.88 10.29 11.64
C GLY A 87 -15.46 10.87 11.63
N MET A 88 -14.54 10.30 12.43
CA MET A 88 -13.13 10.70 12.41
C MET A 88 -12.47 10.52 11.03
N VAL A 89 -12.81 9.44 10.32
CA VAL A 89 -12.31 9.21 8.95
C VAL A 89 -12.85 10.27 7.99
N GLN A 90 -14.13 10.65 8.13
CA GLN A 90 -14.73 11.72 7.34
C GLN A 90 -14.01 13.05 7.58
N ASP A 91 -13.80 13.44 8.84
CA ASP A 91 -13.13 14.70 9.18
C ASP A 91 -11.69 14.75 8.64
N LEU A 92 -10.96 13.63 8.72
CA LEU A 92 -9.64 13.51 8.11
C LEU A 92 -9.68 13.75 6.59
N LEU A 93 -10.67 13.18 5.90
CA LEU A 93 -10.82 13.35 4.45
C LEU A 93 -11.23 14.77 4.06
N VAL A 94 -12.10 15.42 4.82
CA VAL A 94 -12.47 16.83 4.61
C VAL A 94 -11.24 17.72 4.75
N ASN A 95 -10.48 17.58 5.84
CA ASN A 95 -9.25 18.34 6.05
C ASN A 95 -8.21 18.11 4.94
N TYR A 96 -8.11 16.88 4.43
CA TYR A 96 -7.23 16.58 3.29
C TYR A 96 -7.68 17.34 2.03
N MET A 97 -8.98 17.34 1.71
CA MET A 97 -9.50 18.08 0.55
C MET A 97 -9.27 19.58 0.68
N ASP A 98 -9.57 20.16 1.85
CA ASP A 98 -9.40 21.59 2.11
C ASP A 98 -7.93 22.03 1.98
N GLY A 99 -6.97 21.18 2.37
CA GLY A 99 -5.54 21.46 2.25
C GLY A 99 -4.96 21.30 0.83
N THR A 100 -5.74 20.79 -0.13
CA THR A 100 -5.34 20.63 -1.54
C THR A 100 -5.91 21.70 -2.47
N CYS A 101 -6.77 22.58 -1.94
CA CYS A 101 -7.23 23.80 -2.61
C CYS A 101 -6.29 24.98 -2.35
#